data_AF-K2CB72-F1
#
_entry.id   AF-K2CB72-F1
#
_cell.length_a   1.000
_cell.length_b   1.000
_cell.length_c   1.000
_cell.angle_alpha   90.00
_cell.angle_beta   90.00
_cell.angle_gamma   90.00
#
_symmetry.space_group_name_H-M   'P 1'
#
loop_
_entity.id
_entity.type
_entity.pdbx_description
1 polymer ?
#
loop_
_entity_poly.entity_id
_entity_poly.type
_entity_poly.pdbx_seq_one_letter_code
_entity_poly.pdbx_strand_id
1 'polypeptide(L)'
;QDLGADTLVLESFSINRRFPLLKSIRESVACELQLIANFTCLPNCPMQIYHMTGISHGSNTVDKVPFIDYCILKCSAATLNDPALLIKSNWIRPEDTDRYEQMGFSSFKLLERNAPSDLMLKRVQAYSSKTSPANFLELIQPFGFNKNIKMQFGWIPRLILERPRLILPLYQLLKTRGMLFSLKGTPAKIDSAKIPANFLDEISSRPCSKNLLCQNCNYCDHISKEAYSIDPTYHQECTRLYKRVFKLLC
;
A
#
# COMPACT_ATOMS: atom_id res chain seq x y z
N GLN A 1 -16.34 19.77 9.20
CA GLN A 1 -17.32 19.60 10.30
C GLN A 1 -18.58 20.41 10.03
N ASP A 2 -18.47 21.66 9.58
CA ASP A 2 -19.61 22.57 9.37
C ASP A 2 -20.68 22.04 8.39
N LEU A 3 -20.29 21.13 7.48
CA LEU A 3 -21.20 20.41 6.58
C LEU A 3 -21.87 19.18 7.23
N GLY A 4 -21.77 19.00 8.55
CA GLY A 4 -22.41 17.91 9.31
C GLY A 4 -21.61 16.61 9.41
N ALA A 5 -20.29 16.63 9.18
CA ALA A 5 -19.47 15.43 9.30
C ALA A 5 -19.06 15.16 10.76
N ASP A 6 -19.46 14.00 11.30
CA ASP A 6 -19.06 13.54 12.64
C ASP A 6 -17.60 13.08 12.70
N THR A 7 -17.07 12.59 11.59
CA THR A 7 -15.69 12.09 11.48
C THR A 7 -15.08 12.49 10.15
N LEU A 8 -13.83 12.97 10.18
CA LEU A 8 -13.02 13.19 9.00
C LEU A 8 -11.92 12.13 8.92
N VAL A 9 -11.91 11.36 7.84
CA VAL A 9 -10.81 10.46 7.52
C VAL A 9 -9.72 11.27 6.83
N LEU A 10 -8.57 11.38 7.47
CA LEU A 10 -7.44 12.10 6.90
C LEU A 10 -6.75 11.24 5.83
N GLU A 11 -6.34 11.90 4.74
CA GLU A 11 -5.55 11.25 3.69
C GLU A 11 -4.23 10.74 4.27
N SER A 12 -3.74 9.55 3.91
CA SER A 12 -2.51 9.01 4.51
C SER A 12 -1.26 9.15 3.65
N PHE A 13 -1.40 9.59 2.40
CA PHE A 13 -0.36 9.54 1.39
C PHE A 13 0.75 10.57 1.64
N SER A 14 0.41 11.72 2.23
CA SER A 14 1.38 12.79 2.48
C SER A 14 1.47 13.26 3.92
N ILE A 15 0.46 13.01 4.77
CA ILE A 15 0.40 13.61 6.12
C ILE A 15 0.67 12.70 7.31
N ASN A 16 0.60 11.36 7.19
CA ASN A 16 0.79 10.49 8.36
C ASN A 16 2.14 10.70 9.06
N ARG A 17 3.20 11.10 8.34
CA ARG A 17 4.52 11.42 8.92
C ARG A 17 4.75 12.92 9.12
N ARG A 18 3.74 13.77 8.95
CA ARG A 18 3.80 15.23 9.13
C ARG A 18 3.21 15.62 10.49
N PHE A 19 3.87 15.23 11.57
CA PHE A 19 3.38 15.45 12.94
C PHE A 19 2.94 16.88 13.26
N PRO A 20 3.68 17.95 12.87
CA PRO A 20 3.22 19.31 13.11
C PRO A 20 1.90 19.63 12.41
N LEU A 21 1.72 19.13 11.18
CA LEU A 21 0.48 19.31 10.42
C LEU A 21 -0.67 18.51 11.04
N LEU A 22 -0.44 17.26 11.44
CA LEU A 22 -1.45 16.45 12.13
C LEU A 22 -1.92 17.13 13.41
N LYS A 23 -0.99 17.65 14.22
CA LYS A 23 -1.31 18.40 15.44
C LYS A 23 -2.15 19.64 15.13
N SER A 24 -1.74 20.46 14.16
CA SER A 24 -2.51 21.63 13.76
C SER A 24 -3.91 21.28 13.26
N ILE A 25 -4.07 20.20 12.48
CA ILE A 25 -5.39 19.73 12.03
C ILE A 25 -6.24 19.33 13.23
N ARG A 26 -5.70 18.54 14.16
CA ARG A 26 -6.42 18.09 15.36
C ARG A 26 -6.90 19.26 16.21
N GLU A 27 -6.07 20.29 16.38
CA GLU A 27 -6.40 21.50 17.15
C GLU A 27 -7.42 22.41 16.43
N SER A 28 -7.59 22.25 15.11
CA SER A 28 -8.46 23.12 14.29
C SER A 28 -9.90 22.61 14.14
N VAL A 29 -10.19 21.37 14.53
CA VAL A 29 -11.53 20.77 14.36
C VAL A 29 -11.98 20.05 15.62
N ALA A 30 -13.30 20.07 15.87
CA ALA A 30 -13.91 19.42 17.02
C ALA A 30 -14.41 18.00 16.70
N CYS A 31 -14.75 17.72 15.44
CA CYS A 31 -15.20 16.38 15.02
C CYS A 31 -14.12 15.31 15.17
N GLU A 32 -14.50 14.04 15.15
CA GLU A 32 -13.54 12.95 15.22
C GLU A 32 -12.59 12.94 14.01
N LEU A 33 -11.35 12.51 14.23
CA LEU A 33 -10.36 12.36 13.18
C LEU A 33 -9.90 10.90 13.12
N GLN A 34 -9.93 10.34 11.92
CA GLN A 34 -9.50 8.97 11.67
C GLN A 34 -8.29 8.94 10.74
N LEU A 35 -7.24 8.22 11.13
CA LEU A 35 -6.04 8.01 10.31
C LEU A 35 -6.12 6.68 9.57
N ILE A 36 -5.58 6.62 8.36
CA ILE A 36 -5.44 5.36 7.63
C ILE A 36 -4.06 4.77 7.93
N ALA A 37 -4.00 3.56 8.51
CA ALA A 37 -2.77 3.05 9.10
C ALA A 37 -1.93 2.15 8.17
N ASN A 38 -2.54 1.22 7.44
CA ASN A 38 -1.81 0.13 6.78
C ASN A 38 -1.58 0.31 5.27
N PHE A 39 -1.51 1.55 4.79
CA PHE A 39 -1.49 1.83 3.35
C PHE A 39 -0.06 1.88 2.75
N THR A 40 0.10 1.43 1.50
CA THR A 40 1.42 1.24 0.83
C THR A 40 1.63 2.02 -0.45
N CYS A 41 0.94 3.15 -0.62
CA CYS A 41 1.24 4.00 -1.75
C CYS A 41 2.65 4.58 -1.69
N LEU A 42 3.16 4.93 -2.86
CA LEU A 42 4.40 5.67 -3.00
C LEU A 42 4.28 7.01 -2.25
N PRO A 43 5.35 7.46 -1.59
CA PRO A 43 5.35 8.78 -0.94
C PRO A 43 5.10 9.87 -2.00
N ASN A 44 4.15 10.79 -1.72
CA ASN A 44 3.79 11.89 -2.62
C ASN A 44 3.50 11.44 -4.07
N CYS A 45 2.77 10.34 -4.23
CA CYS A 45 2.51 9.72 -5.53
C CYS A 45 1.77 10.67 -6.50
N PRO A 46 2.34 11.03 -7.67
CA PRO A 46 1.68 11.91 -8.63
C PRO A 46 0.46 11.26 -9.32
N MET A 47 0.35 9.93 -9.25
CA MET A 47 -0.76 9.18 -9.85
C MET A 47 -1.97 9.09 -8.91
N GLN A 48 -1.91 9.64 -7.69
CA GLN A 48 -2.91 9.43 -6.65
C GLN A 48 -4.33 9.79 -7.10
N ILE A 49 -4.54 10.98 -7.64
CA ILE A 49 -5.88 11.46 -8.04
C ILE A 49 -6.44 10.55 -9.13
N TYR A 50 -5.66 10.29 -10.18
CA TYR A 50 -6.07 9.41 -11.28
C TYR A 50 -6.41 8.00 -10.78
N HIS A 51 -5.60 7.43 -9.88
CA HIS A 51 -5.83 6.11 -9.30
C HIS A 51 -7.14 6.06 -8.51
N MET A 52 -7.37 7.03 -7.62
CA MET A 52 -8.58 7.07 -6.80
C MET A 52 -9.84 7.26 -7.64
N THR A 53 -9.80 8.16 -8.63
CA THR A 53 -10.89 8.37 -9.58
C THR A 53 -11.13 7.13 -10.43
N GLY A 54 -10.07 6.54 -10.97
CA GLY A 54 -10.14 5.33 -11.80
C GLY A 54 -10.77 4.14 -11.08
N ILE A 55 -10.37 3.88 -9.82
CA ILE A 55 -11.01 2.85 -9.00
C ILE A 55 -12.47 3.18 -8.72
N SER A 56 -12.79 4.46 -8.44
CA SER A 56 -14.15 4.88 -8.11
C SER A 56 -15.10 4.61 -9.29
N HIS A 57 -14.70 5.00 -10.51
CA HIS A 57 -15.46 4.70 -11.72
C HIS A 57 -15.46 3.22 -12.08
N GLY A 58 -14.31 2.54 -11.97
CA GLY A 58 -14.20 1.11 -12.26
C GLY A 58 -14.96 0.20 -11.30
N SER A 59 -15.33 0.70 -10.11
CA SER A 59 -16.19 0.02 -9.16
C SER A 59 -17.69 0.19 -9.45
N ASN A 60 -18.05 1.06 -10.39
CA ASN A 60 -19.43 1.25 -10.81
C ASN A 60 -19.91 0.05 -11.64
N THR A 61 -21.11 -0.43 -11.38
CA THR A 61 -21.71 -1.58 -12.07
C THR A 61 -22.34 -1.22 -13.41
N VAL A 62 -22.50 0.08 -13.70
CA VAL A 62 -23.08 0.59 -14.95
C VAL A 62 -22.13 0.37 -16.12
N ASP A 63 -20.85 0.69 -15.94
CA ASP A 63 -19.83 0.54 -16.96
C ASP A 63 -19.17 -0.83 -16.86
N LYS A 64 -19.54 -1.76 -17.75
CA LYS A 64 -18.93 -3.11 -17.83
C LYS A 64 -17.51 -3.10 -18.43
N VAL A 65 -16.84 -1.95 -18.48
CA VAL A 65 -15.45 -1.84 -18.98
C VAL A 65 -14.51 -2.18 -17.83
N PRO A 66 -13.61 -3.18 -17.97
CA PRO A 66 -12.60 -3.41 -16.94
C PRO A 66 -11.67 -2.20 -16.80
N PHE A 67 -11.57 -1.67 -15.58
CA PHE A 67 -10.49 -0.77 -15.24
C PHE A 67 -9.20 -1.57 -15.00
N ILE A 68 -8.29 -1.54 -15.97
CA ILE A 68 -6.92 -2.03 -15.77
C ILE A 68 -6.19 -0.95 -14.98
N ASP A 69 -5.93 -1.24 -13.71
CA ASP A 69 -5.27 -0.31 -12.81
C ASP A 69 -3.77 -0.17 -13.14
N TYR A 70 -3.48 0.71 -14.11
CA TYR A 70 -2.12 1.05 -14.48
C TYR A 70 -1.30 1.56 -13.29
N CYS A 71 -1.93 2.27 -12.34
CA CYS A 71 -1.26 2.85 -11.20
C CYS A 71 -0.77 1.78 -10.23
N ILE A 72 -1.58 0.77 -9.93
CA ILE A 72 -1.14 -0.39 -9.15
C ILE A 72 -0.02 -1.12 -9.88
N LEU A 73 -0.13 -1.37 -11.18
CA LEU A 73 0.92 -2.04 -11.94
C LEU A 73 2.23 -1.25 -11.88
N LYS A 74 2.18 0.08 -12.07
CA LYS A 74 3.35 0.97 -12.05
C LYS A 74 3.97 1.06 -10.66
N CYS A 75 3.17 1.26 -9.62
CA CYS A 75 3.61 1.28 -8.22
C CYS A 75 4.24 -0.05 -7.80
N SER A 76 3.60 -1.15 -8.17
CA SER A 76 4.08 -2.50 -7.84
C SER A 76 5.36 -2.87 -8.56
N ALA A 77 5.57 -2.38 -9.79
CA ALA A 77 6.86 -2.49 -10.48
C ALA A 77 7.93 -1.58 -9.85
N ALA A 78 7.56 -0.36 -9.43
CA ALA A 78 8.49 0.56 -8.78
C ALA A 78 9.01 -0.01 -7.45
N THR A 79 8.12 -0.52 -6.60
CA THR A 79 8.48 -1.13 -5.31
C THR A 79 9.22 -2.47 -5.45
N LEU A 80 9.05 -3.18 -6.58
CA LEU A 80 9.87 -4.37 -6.90
C LEU A 80 11.32 -3.98 -7.26
N ASN A 81 11.50 -2.84 -7.93
CA ASN A 81 12.82 -2.35 -8.33
C ASN A 81 13.53 -1.63 -7.18
N ASP A 82 12.79 -0.83 -6.39
CA ASP A 82 13.27 -0.13 -5.20
C ASP A 82 12.38 -0.50 -4.00
N PRO A 83 12.73 -1.54 -3.24
CA PRO A 83 11.96 -1.95 -2.06
C PRO A 83 11.99 -0.91 -0.94
N ALA A 84 12.93 0.05 -0.94
CA ALA A 84 12.95 1.12 0.05
C ALA A 84 11.70 2.01 -0.07
N LEU A 85 11.04 2.04 -1.23
CA LEU A 85 9.74 2.70 -1.40
C LEU A 85 8.67 2.15 -0.46
N LEU A 86 8.73 0.86 -0.09
CA LEU A 86 7.80 0.25 0.87
C LEU A 86 8.01 0.77 2.30
N ILE A 87 9.27 1.07 2.66
CA ILE A 87 9.60 1.69 3.96
C ILE A 87 9.26 3.19 3.95
N LYS A 88 9.48 3.86 2.81
CA LYS A 88 9.17 5.28 2.59
C LYS A 88 7.66 5.55 2.58
N SER A 89 6.81 4.56 2.28
CA SER A 89 5.35 4.67 2.37
C SER A 89 4.88 5.12 3.75
N ASN A 90 3.85 5.97 3.80
CA ASN A 90 3.36 6.64 5.00
C ASN A 90 2.43 5.76 5.88
N TRP A 91 2.71 4.47 5.99
CA TRP A 91 2.01 3.60 6.95
C TRP A 91 2.33 3.99 8.41
N ILE A 92 1.44 3.62 9.31
CA ILE A 92 1.59 3.68 10.77
C ILE A 92 1.74 2.24 11.25
N ARG A 93 2.89 1.91 11.83
CA ARG A 93 3.14 0.57 12.38
C ARG A 93 2.34 0.41 13.68
N PRO A 94 1.84 -0.80 14.02
CA PRO A 94 1.08 -1.04 15.25
C PRO A 94 1.74 -0.53 16.52
N GLU A 95 3.04 -0.74 16.67
CA GLU A 95 3.86 -0.28 17.80
C GLU A 95 3.92 1.26 17.91
N ASP A 96 3.65 1.96 16.80
CA ASP A 96 3.79 3.40 16.68
C ASP A 96 2.47 4.15 16.96
N THR A 97 1.34 3.45 17.19
CA THR A 97 0.02 4.09 17.35
C THR A 97 -0.05 5.00 18.58
N ASP A 98 0.65 4.68 19.66
CA ASP A 98 0.71 5.48 20.90
C ASP A 98 1.09 6.93 20.63
N ARG A 99 2.02 7.15 19.68
CA ARG A 99 2.46 8.49 19.30
C ARG A 99 1.31 9.32 18.74
N TYR A 100 0.42 8.69 17.96
CA TYR A 100 -0.74 9.33 17.36
C TYR A 100 -1.89 9.48 18.37
N GLU A 101 -2.08 8.49 19.25
CA GLU A 101 -3.03 8.57 20.37
C GLU A 101 -2.72 9.76 21.28
N GLN A 102 -1.44 9.99 21.62
CA GLN A 102 -0.98 11.16 22.38
C GLN A 102 -1.26 12.49 21.67
N MET A 103 -1.37 12.50 20.35
CA MET A 103 -1.75 13.68 19.57
C MET A 103 -3.27 13.83 19.45
N GLY A 104 -4.08 12.95 20.05
CA GLY A 104 -5.54 12.99 19.98
C GLY A 104 -6.16 12.20 18.82
N PHE A 105 -5.45 11.21 18.26
CA PHE A 105 -5.98 10.30 17.24
C PHE A 105 -6.20 8.91 17.82
N SER A 106 -7.45 8.54 18.08
CA SER A 106 -7.84 7.24 18.65
C SER A 106 -8.46 6.28 17.63
N SER A 107 -8.69 6.73 16.39
CA SER A 107 -9.36 5.96 15.35
C SER A 107 -8.44 5.68 14.17
N PHE A 108 -8.20 4.39 13.90
CA PHE A 108 -7.35 3.94 12.81
C PHE A 108 -8.14 3.07 11.83
N LYS A 109 -8.21 3.52 10.57
CA LYS A 109 -8.81 2.79 9.46
C LYS A 109 -7.80 1.85 8.83
N LEU A 110 -8.18 0.58 8.73
CA LEU A 110 -7.46 -0.42 7.96
C LEU A 110 -8.13 -0.59 6.60
N LEU A 111 -7.32 -0.62 5.55
CA LEU A 111 -7.76 -0.80 4.17
C LEU A 111 -7.65 -2.26 3.74
N GLU A 112 -8.11 -2.49 2.50
CA GLU A 112 -8.24 -3.76 1.78
C GLU A 112 -9.61 -4.43 1.82
N ARG A 113 -10.57 -3.85 1.09
CA ARG A 113 -11.93 -4.38 0.89
C ARG A 113 -11.96 -5.81 0.34
N ASN A 114 -10.94 -6.19 -0.43
CA ASN A 114 -10.85 -7.49 -1.09
C ASN A 114 -9.98 -8.50 -0.33
N ALA A 115 -9.43 -8.12 0.83
CA ALA A 115 -8.62 -9.04 1.62
C ALA A 115 -9.50 -10.15 2.25
N PRO A 116 -8.98 -11.39 2.35
CA PRO A 116 -9.64 -12.45 3.10
C PRO A 116 -9.93 -12.03 4.56
N SER A 117 -11.10 -12.40 5.08
CA SER A 117 -11.55 -12.00 6.43
C SER A 117 -10.58 -12.39 7.54
N ASP A 118 -9.90 -13.53 7.41
CA ASP A 118 -8.89 -13.97 8.38
C ASP A 118 -7.62 -13.13 8.34
N LEU A 119 -7.21 -12.64 7.17
CA LEU A 119 -6.12 -11.67 7.07
C LEU A 119 -6.52 -10.34 7.72
N MET A 120 -7.75 -9.87 7.45
CA MET A 120 -8.25 -8.65 8.10
C MET A 120 -8.31 -8.79 9.61
N LEU A 121 -8.75 -9.94 10.13
CA LEU A 121 -8.75 -10.21 11.56
C LEU A 121 -7.33 -10.17 12.15
N LYS A 122 -6.34 -10.77 11.47
CA LYS A 122 -4.93 -10.69 11.89
C LYS A 122 -4.41 -9.25 11.92
N ARG A 123 -4.77 -8.43 10.94
CA ARG A 123 -4.38 -7.01 10.91
C ARG A 123 -5.02 -6.23 12.05
N VAL A 124 -6.31 -6.43 12.30
CA VAL A 124 -7.01 -5.82 13.45
C VAL A 124 -6.37 -6.24 14.77
N GLN A 125 -6.04 -7.53 14.93
CA GLN A 125 -5.32 -8.04 16.09
C GLN A 125 -3.96 -7.37 16.27
N ALA A 126 -3.18 -7.22 15.20
CA ALA A 126 -1.88 -6.56 15.24
C ALA A 126 -1.96 -5.13 15.79
N TYR A 127 -2.91 -4.32 15.31
CA TYR A 127 -3.12 -2.95 15.82
C TYR A 127 -3.69 -2.93 17.25
N SER A 128 -4.59 -3.85 17.58
CA SER A 128 -5.15 -3.96 18.94
C SER A 128 -4.09 -4.34 19.97
N SER A 129 -3.18 -5.26 19.63
CA SER A 129 -2.07 -5.68 20.49
C SER A 129 -0.80 -4.84 20.29
N LYS A 130 -0.86 -3.78 19.47
CA LYS A 130 0.27 -2.89 19.14
C LYS A 130 1.55 -3.65 18.75
N THR A 131 1.38 -4.75 18.01
CA THR A 131 2.48 -5.66 17.63
C THR A 131 2.37 -6.02 16.16
N SER A 132 3.44 -5.78 15.41
CA SER A 132 3.54 -6.13 13.99
C SER A 132 3.62 -7.65 13.77
N PRO A 133 3.07 -8.17 12.65
CA PRO A 133 3.33 -9.55 12.25
C PRO A 133 4.81 -9.73 11.87
N ALA A 134 5.33 -10.97 11.91
CA ALA A 134 6.73 -11.24 11.56
C ALA A 134 7.10 -10.79 10.12
N ASN A 135 6.17 -10.97 9.17
CA ASN A 135 6.29 -10.41 7.83
C ASN A 135 5.42 -9.15 7.71
N PHE A 136 6.06 -7.98 7.71
CA PHE A 136 5.37 -6.69 7.66
C PHE A 136 4.50 -6.53 6.40
N LEU A 137 4.83 -7.19 5.29
CA LEU A 137 4.00 -7.16 4.06
C LEU A 137 2.58 -7.70 4.29
N GLU A 138 2.39 -8.61 5.25
CA GLU A 138 1.05 -9.09 5.59
C GLU A 138 0.15 -7.97 6.12
N LEU A 139 0.74 -6.95 6.75
CA LEU A 139 0.02 -5.80 7.25
C LEU A 139 -0.32 -4.80 6.14
N ILE A 140 0.64 -4.52 5.26
CA ILE A 140 0.63 -3.32 4.42
C ILE A 140 0.32 -3.60 2.94
N GLN A 141 0.51 -4.82 2.44
CA GLN A 141 0.37 -5.14 1.03
C GLN A 141 -1.10 -5.35 0.62
N PRO A 142 -1.56 -4.76 -0.50
CA PRO A 142 -2.95 -4.90 -0.97
C PRO A 142 -3.19 -6.18 -1.79
N PHE A 143 -2.16 -7.02 -1.96
CA PHE A 143 -2.18 -8.25 -2.73
C PHE A 143 -1.19 -9.27 -2.18
N GLY A 144 -1.10 -10.44 -2.81
CA GLY A 144 -0.17 -11.50 -2.41
C GLY A 144 -0.72 -12.40 -1.31
N PHE A 145 -2.04 -12.46 -1.18
CA PHE A 145 -2.70 -13.27 -0.16
C PHE A 145 -2.56 -14.76 -0.47
N ASN A 146 -2.44 -15.59 0.57
CA ASN A 146 -2.35 -17.04 0.43
C ASN A 146 -3.70 -17.73 0.15
N LYS A 147 -4.80 -16.96 0.14
CA LYS A 147 -6.15 -17.44 -0.16
C LYS A 147 -6.68 -16.83 -1.44
N ASN A 148 -7.53 -17.58 -2.13
CA ASN A 148 -8.22 -17.09 -3.32
C ASN A 148 -9.21 -16.00 -2.93
N ILE A 149 -9.18 -14.90 -3.68
CA ILE A 149 -10.16 -13.82 -3.58
C ILE A 149 -11.34 -14.19 -4.50
N LYS A 150 -12.58 -13.96 -4.06
CA LYS A 150 -13.77 -14.15 -4.91
C LYS A 150 -13.69 -13.17 -6.08
N MET A 151 -13.72 -13.72 -7.31
CA MET A 151 -13.52 -12.96 -8.53
C MET A 151 -14.80 -12.86 -9.36
N GLN A 152 -14.98 -11.70 -10.00
CA GLN A 152 -15.91 -11.53 -11.12
C GLN A 152 -15.09 -11.42 -12.41
N PHE A 153 -15.20 -12.44 -13.27
CA PHE A 153 -14.45 -12.53 -14.52
C PHE A 153 -15.21 -11.97 -15.74
N GLY A 154 -16.28 -11.21 -15.51
CA GLY A 154 -17.17 -10.70 -16.57
C GLY A 154 -16.47 -9.82 -17.62
N TRP A 155 -15.25 -9.36 -17.32
CA TRP A 155 -14.43 -8.54 -18.20
C TRP A 155 -13.47 -9.32 -19.12
N ILE A 156 -13.15 -10.58 -18.80
CA ILE A 156 -12.18 -11.38 -19.56
C ILE A 156 -12.55 -11.47 -21.04
N PRO A 157 -13.81 -11.79 -21.44
CA PRO A 157 -14.16 -11.92 -22.86
C PRO A 157 -13.90 -10.64 -23.66
N ARG A 158 -14.18 -9.49 -23.06
CA ARG A 158 -13.97 -8.18 -23.70
C ARG A 158 -12.49 -7.86 -23.85
N LEU A 159 -11.68 -8.14 -22.83
CA LEU A 159 -10.23 -7.93 -22.92
C LEU A 159 -9.57 -8.83 -23.97
N ILE A 160 -10.05 -10.08 -24.13
CA ILE A 160 -9.60 -10.97 -25.21
C ILE A 160 -9.86 -10.33 -26.58
N LEU A 161 -11.05 -9.77 -26.78
CA LEU A 161 -11.45 -9.14 -28.04
C LEU A 161 -10.66 -7.87 -28.34
N GLU A 162 -10.54 -6.96 -27.37
CA GLU A 162 -9.93 -5.64 -27.57
C GLU A 162 -8.40 -5.68 -27.53
N ARG A 163 -7.80 -6.57 -26.73
CA ARG A 163 -6.35 -6.62 -26.44
C ARG A 163 -5.82 -8.06 -26.37
N PRO A 164 -5.94 -8.87 -27.45
CA PRO A 164 -5.59 -10.30 -27.42
C PRO A 164 -4.12 -10.58 -27.06
N ARG A 165 -3.20 -9.68 -27.43
CA ARG A 165 -1.76 -9.82 -27.12
C ARG A 165 -1.43 -9.55 -25.65
N LEU A 166 -2.27 -8.77 -24.94
CA LEU A 166 -2.05 -8.35 -23.56
C LEU A 166 -2.52 -9.40 -22.55
N ILE A 167 -3.57 -10.16 -22.87
CA ILE A 167 -4.27 -10.94 -21.85
C ILE A 167 -3.39 -12.02 -21.20
N LEU A 168 -2.63 -12.77 -21.98
CA LEU A 168 -1.79 -13.83 -21.45
C LEU A 168 -0.63 -13.28 -20.58
N PRO A 169 0.16 -12.29 -21.03
CA PRO A 169 1.16 -11.64 -20.18
C PRO A 169 0.58 -11.01 -18.92
N LEU A 170 -0.58 -10.35 -19.03
CA LEU A 170 -1.24 -9.73 -17.89
C LEU A 170 -1.72 -10.79 -16.88
N TYR A 171 -2.36 -11.86 -17.36
CA TYR A 171 -2.76 -12.99 -16.51
C TYR A 171 -1.56 -13.59 -15.76
N GLN A 172 -0.46 -13.85 -16.47
CA GLN A 172 0.77 -14.36 -15.86
C GLN A 172 1.29 -13.41 -14.78
N LEU A 173 1.34 -12.11 -15.05
CA LEU A 173 1.77 -11.11 -14.08
C LEU A 173 0.87 -11.07 -12.84
N LEU A 174 -0.44 -10.98 -13.03
CA LEU A 174 -1.43 -10.90 -11.95
C LEU A 174 -1.39 -12.15 -11.07
N LYS A 175 -1.19 -13.33 -11.69
CA LYS A 175 -1.02 -14.61 -10.99
C LYS A 175 0.28 -14.66 -10.21
N THR A 176 1.41 -14.32 -10.82
CA THR A 176 2.72 -14.36 -10.17
C THR A 176 2.82 -13.34 -9.03
N ARG A 177 2.23 -12.15 -9.18
CA ARG A 177 2.19 -11.15 -8.10
C ARG A 177 1.16 -11.45 -7.01
N GLY A 178 0.23 -12.37 -7.26
CA GLY A 178 -0.90 -12.61 -6.36
C GLY A 178 -1.86 -11.42 -6.26
N MET A 179 -1.97 -10.61 -7.33
CA MET A 179 -2.85 -9.43 -7.38
C MET A 179 -4.33 -9.79 -7.44
N LEU A 180 -4.65 -10.89 -8.11
CA LEU A 180 -6.02 -11.41 -8.27
C LEU A 180 -6.12 -12.91 -7.95
N PHE A 181 -5.01 -13.51 -7.53
CA PHE A 181 -4.88 -14.95 -7.32
C PHE A 181 -4.17 -15.19 -6.00
N SER A 182 -4.36 -16.39 -5.43
CA SER A 182 -3.56 -16.79 -4.28
C SER A 182 -2.08 -16.86 -4.65
N LEU A 183 -1.24 -16.24 -3.82
CA LEU A 183 0.20 -16.37 -3.89
C LEU A 183 0.62 -17.62 -3.12
N LYS A 184 1.42 -18.47 -3.76
CA LYS A 184 2.00 -19.65 -3.11
C LYS A 184 3.32 -19.26 -2.46
N GLY A 185 3.47 -19.61 -1.18
CA GLY A 185 4.66 -19.29 -0.41
C GLY A 185 4.81 -17.79 -0.12
N THR A 186 6.01 -17.39 0.29
CA THR A 186 6.33 -16.02 0.67
C THR A 186 7.57 -15.56 -0.11
N PRO A 187 7.43 -15.28 -1.42
CA PRO A 187 8.57 -14.97 -2.27
C PRO A 187 9.21 -13.62 -1.95
N ALA A 188 8.50 -12.72 -1.26
CA ALA A 188 9.05 -11.49 -0.73
C ALA A 188 8.53 -11.28 0.70
N LYS A 189 9.38 -10.73 1.57
CA LYS A 189 9.02 -10.37 2.94
C LYS A 189 9.78 -9.14 3.41
N ILE A 190 9.18 -8.42 4.35
CA ILE A 190 9.86 -7.43 5.18
C ILE A 190 9.86 -7.98 6.60
N ASP A 191 11.03 -8.26 7.15
CA ASP A 191 11.19 -8.75 8.52
C ASP A 191 10.94 -7.60 9.50
N SER A 192 9.81 -7.66 10.22
CA SER A 192 9.41 -6.60 11.15
C SER A 192 10.41 -6.43 12.29
N ALA A 193 11.09 -7.50 12.72
CA ALA A 193 12.07 -7.44 13.81
C ALA A 193 13.32 -6.64 13.43
N LYS A 194 13.55 -6.45 12.13
CA LYS A 194 14.66 -5.64 11.60
C LYS A 194 14.29 -4.18 11.34
N ILE A 195 13.03 -3.80 11.53
CA ILE A 195 12.63 -2.40 11.56
C ILE A 195 12.97 -1.85 12.95
N PRO A 196 13.80 -0.80 13.08
CA PRO A 196 14.23 -0.30 14.39
C PRO A 196 13.06 0.03 15.32
N ALA A 197 13.24 -0.19 16.63
CA ALA A 197 12.21 0.16 17.61
C ALA A 197 11.89 1.67 17.60
N ASN A 198 12.93 2.51 17.52
CA ASN A 198 12.85 3.97 17.40
C ASN A 198 12.57 4.47 15.97
N PHE A 199 11.99 3.64 15.09
CA PHE A 199 11.77 3.97 13.69
C PHE A 199 11.06 5.32 13.50
N LEU A 200 9.96 5.53 14.22
CA LEU A 200 9.17 6.75 14.09
C LEU A 200 9.89 7.98 14.61
N ASP A 201 10.70 7.83 15.67
CA ASP A 201 11.48 8.94 16.25
C ASP A 201 12.52 9.44 15.27
N GLU A 202 13.24 8.53 14.61
CA GLU A 202 14.19 8.84 13.54
C GLU A 202 13.50 9.54 12.36
N ILE A 203 12.31 9.07 11.96
CA ILE A 203 11.53 9.73 10.91
C ILE A 203 11.11 11.14 11.35
N SER A 204 10.68 11.32 12.59
CA SER A 204 10.16 12.58 13.10
C SER A 204 11.22 13.69 13.20
N SER A 205 12.48 13.32 13.48
CA SER A 205 13.60 14.25 13.55
C SER A 205 14.16 14.64 12.17
N ARG A 206 13.78 13.91 11.11
CA ARG A 206 14.24 14.14 9.74
C ARG A 206 13.28 15.05 8.96
N PRO A 207 13.80 15.87 8.03
CA PRO A 207 12.97 16.71 7.17
C PRO A 207 12.30 15.91 6.03
N CYS A 208 11.82 14.68 6.28
CA CYS A 208 11.26 13.78 5.26
C CYS A 208 10.09 14.39 4.48
N SER A 209 9.37 15.33 5.09
CA SER A 209 8.23 16.03 4.48
C SER A 209 8.59 17.38 3.84
N LYS A 210 9.82 17.87 4.04
CA LYS A 210 10.29 19.20 3.58
C LYS A 210 11.40 19.10 2.53
N ASN A 211 12.25 18.08 2.61
CA ASN A 211 13.39 17.88 1.71
C ASN A 211 13.25 16.56 0.97
N LEU A 212 13.17 16.64 -0.36
CA LEU A 212 13.09 15.51 -1.29
C LEU A 212 14.42 14.74 -1.46
N LEU A 213 15.49 15.13 -0.76
CA LEU A 213 16.81 14.52 -0.91
C LEU A 213 16.98 13.29 -0.02
N CYS A 214 16.10 12.29 -0.18
CA CYS A 214 16.29 10.97 0.44
C CYS A 214 17.66 10.36 0.11
N GLN A 215 18.23 10.73 -1.06
CA GLN A 215 19.55 10.33 -1.53
C GLN A 215 20.68 10.59 -0.52
N ASN A 216 20.57 11.65 0.29
CA ASN A 216 21.60 11.99 1.27
C ASN A 216 21.34 11.32 2.63
N CYS A 217 20.07 11.04 2.96
CA CYS A 217 19.69 10.48 4.25
C CYS A 217 19.87 8.96 4.31
N ASN A 218 19.45 8.23 3.27
CA ASN A 218 19.53 6.76 3.14
C ASN A 218 18.94 5.92 4.29
N TYR A 219 18.18 6.52 5.22
CA TYR A 219 17.65 5.83 6.39
C TYR A 219 16.70 4.67 6.01
N CYS A 220 15.69 4.96 5.17
CA CYS A 220 14.75 3.94 4.70
C CYS A 220 15.42 2.89 3.81
N ASP A 221 16.44 3.29 3.03
CA ASP A 221 17.22 2.42 2.17
C ASP A 221 18.05 1.42 3.00
N HIS A 222 18.63 1.87 4.12
CA HIS A 222 19.34 1.00 5.04
C HIS A 222 18.42 -0.01 5.73
N ILE A 223 17.23 0.43 6.18
CA ILE A 223 16.22 -0.49 6.73
C ILE A 223 15.79 -1.49 5.68
N SER A 224 15.52 -1.04 4.45
CA SER A 224 15.13 -1.93 3.36
C SER A 224 16.20 -2.98 3.08
N LYS A 225 17.49 -2.61 3.08
CA LYS A 225 18.58 -3.56 2.83
C LYS A 225 18.64 -4.68 3.88
N GLU A 226 18.35 -4.36 5.14
CA GLU A 226 18.38 -5.32 6.24
C GLU A 226 17.10 -6.16 6.34
N ALA A 227 15.94 -5.50 6.22
CA ALA A 227 14.63 -6.08 6.48
C ALA A 227 13.99 -6.75 5.26
N TYR A 228 14.23 -6.24 4.05
CA TYR A 228 13.60 -6.77 2.84
C TYR A 228 14.39 -7.96 2.29
N SER A 229 13.67 -9.01 1.92
CA SER A 229 14.22 -10.13 1.17
C SER A 229 13.24 -10.58 0.11
N ILE A 230 13.77 -11.02 -1.04
CA ILE A 230 13.00 -11.51 -2.17
C ILE A 230 13.73 -12.67 -2.84
N ASP A 231 12.98 -13.67 -3.28
CA ASP A 231 13.49 -14.76 -4.10
C ASP A 231 13.98 -14.21 -5.47
N PRO A 232 15.25 -14.45 -5.84
CA PRO A 232 15.82 -13.89 -7.07
C PRO A 232 15.12 -14.36 -8.35
N THR A 233 14.67 -15.62 -8.39
CA THR A 233 13.97 -16.19 -9.55
C THR A 233 12.61 -15.52 -9.73
N TYR A 234 11.90 -15.33 -8.62
CA TYR A 234 10.64 -14.61 -8.56
C TYR A 234 10.80 -13.15 -9.00
N HIS A 235 11.84 -12.46 -8.51
CA HIS A 235 12.14 -11.08 -8.88
C HIS A 235 12.39 -10.94 -10.38
N GLN A 236 13.23 -11.80 -10.95
CA GLN A 236 13.56 -11.79 -12.37
C GLN A 236 12.32 -12.04 -13.24
N GLU A 237 11.49 -13.01 -12.87
CA GLU A 237 10.27 -13.34 -13.60
C GLU A 237 9.25 -12.20 -13.54
N CYS A 238 9.01 -11.62 -12.35
CA CYS A 238 8.14 -10.45 -12.22
C CYS A 238 8.64 -9.28 -13.07
N THR A 239 9.95 -9.00 -13.04
CA THR A 239 10.57 -7.92 -13.82
C THR A 239 10.35 -8.13 -15.32
N ARG A 240 10.53 -9.36 -15.81
CA ARG A 240 10.28 -9.73 -17.22
C ARG A 240 8.82 -9.52 -17.59
N LEU A 241 7.88 -9.97 -16.75
CA LEU A 241 6.45 -9.84 -16.99
C LEU A 241 5.99 -8.38 -16.99
N TYR A 242 6.45 -7.55 -16.04
CA TYR A 242 6.16 -6.11 -16.03
C TYR A 242 6.63 -5.42 -17.30
N LYS A 243 7.89 -5.66 -17.73
CA LYS A 243 8.43 -5.10 -18.99
C LYS A 243 7.55 -5.46 -20.18
N ARG A 244 7.12 -6.73 -20.26
CA ARG A 244 6.26 -7.22 -21.34
C ARG A 244 4.87 -6.58 -21.31
N VAL A 245 4.25 -6.49 -20.14
CA VAL A 245 2.92 -5.89 -19.97
C VAL A 245 2.95 -4.40 -20.30
N PHE A 246 3.92 -3.64 -19.79
CA PHE A 246 4.00 -2.21 -20.11
C PHE A 246 4.26 -1.93 -21.58
N LYS A 247 5.06 -2.74 -22.28
CA LYS A 247 5.25 -2.62 -23.74
C LYS A 247 3.95 -2.83 -24.54
N LEU A 248 2.96 -3.50 -23.96
CA LEU A 248 1.67 -3.79 -24.62
C LEU A 248 0.55 -2.82 -24.17
N LEU A 249 0.78 -2.08 -23.09
CA LEU A 249 -0.13 -1.05 -22.58
C LEU A 249 0.17 0.34 -23.16
N CYS A 250 1.46 0.63 -23.38
CA CYS A 250 1.93 1.83 -24.08
C CYS A 250 2.01 1.58 -25.60
#